data_AF-A0A7L2T8R0-F1
#
_entry.id   AF-A0A7L2T8R0-F1
#
_cell.length_a   1.000
_cell.length_b   1.000
_cell.length_c   1.000
_cell.angle_alpha   90.00
_cell.angle_beta   90.00
_cell.angle_gamma   90.00
#
_symmetry.space_group_name_H-M   'P 1'
#
loop_
_entity.id
_entity.type
_entity.pdbx_description
1 polymer ?
#
loop_
_entity_poly.entity_id
_entity_poly.type
_entity_poly.pdbx_seq_one_letter_code
_entity_poly.pdbx_strand_id
1 'polypeptide(L)'
;PQTGGRYINYCPGGWSYYRLSCFKYFPQPRTWDEAKRECENVKKGARLAWVEEAREAVTLRRAISYYQRVQPVWIGLQKSRESQAWQWTNGQNYNATSGMPGNGARGGNCAVLTHQSGFSLWSSADCARKHHYICKFYP
;
A
#
# COMPACT_ATOMS: atom_id res chain seq x y z
N PRO A 1 1.53 -5.13 40.10
CA PRO A 1 2.25 -5.16 38.80
C PRO A 1 1.44 -5.95 37.76
N GLN A 2 0.52 -5.29 37.07
CA GLN A 2 -0.35 -5.93 36.07
C GLN A 2 0.32 -5.85 34.70
N THR A 3 0.85 -6.97 34.25
CA THR A 3 1.37 -7.22 32.90
C THR A 3 0.20 -7.34 31.91
N GLY A 4 -0.37 -6.21 31.50
CA GLY A 4 -1.46 -6.12 30.53
C GLY A 4 -0.96 -6.21 29.08
N GLY A 5 -0.49 -7.39 28.65
CA GLY A 5 -0.22 -7.67 27.25
C GLY A 5 -1.52 -7.72 26.45
N ARG A 6 -1.89 -6.62 25.79
CA ARG A 6 -3.09 -6.54 24.96
C ARG A 6 -2.81 -7.24 23.63
N TYR A 7 -2.99 -8.56 23.58
CA TYR A 7 -3.01 -9.33 22.33
C TYR A 7 -4.20 -8.90 21.48
N ILE A 8 -3.99 -7.96 20.57
CA ILE A 8 -4.99 -7.60 19.56
C ILE A 8 -4.81 -8.58 18.39
N ASN A 9 -5.50 -9.72 18.45
CA ASN A 9 -5.47 -10.75 17.40
C ASN A 9 -6.21 -10.33 16.10
N TYR A 10 -6.78 -9.11 16.04
CA TYR A 10 -7.62 -8.67 14.94
C TYR A 10 -7.47 -7.18 14.65
N CYS A 11 -7.48 -6.81 13.37
CA CYS A 11 -7.44 -5.41 12.98
C CYS A 11 -8.63 -4.61 13.55
N PRO A 12 -8.48 -3.30 13.80
CA PRO A 12 -9.59 -2.44 14.17
C PRO A 12 -10.71 -2.49 13.11
N GLY A 13 -11.93 -2.11 13.51
CA GLY A 13 -13.06 -2.05 12.57
C GLY A 13 -12.73 -1.25 11.30
N GLY A 14 -13.10 -1.80 10.14
CA GLY A 14 -12.83 -1.21 8.82
C GLY A 14 -11.44 -1.52 8.24
N TRP A 15 -10.67 -2.43 8.85
CA TRP A 15 -9.40 -2.92 8.32
C TRP A 15 -9.47 -4.41 7.97
N SER A 16 -8.80 -4.83 6.89
CA SER A 16 -8.64 -6.24 6.48
C SER A 16 -7.37 -6.84 7.06
N TYR A 17 -7.42 -8.08 7.53
CA TYR A 17 -6.30 -8.75 8.23
C TYR A 17 -5.61 -9.83 7.37
N TYR A 18 -4.28 -9.91 7.42
CA TYR A 18 -3.48 -11.02 6.88
C TYR A 18 -2.14 -11.15 7.60
N ARG A 19 -1.86 -12.30 8.26
CA ARG A 19 -0.57 -12.61 8.93
C ARG A 19 0.03 -11.41 9.68
N LEU A 20 -0.76 -10.82 10.57
CA LEU A 20 -0.41 -9.61 11.35
C LEU A 20 -0.45 -8.30 10.56
N SER A 21 -0.61 -8.26 9.25
CA SER A 21 -0.84 -6.99 8.52
C SER A 21 -2.32 -6.56 8.60
N CYS A 22 -2.54 -5.28 8.84
CA CYS A 22 -3.85 -4.64 8.73
C CYS A 22 -3.88 -3.65 7.56
N PHE A 23 -4.83 -3.84 6.64
CA PHE A 23 -5.02 -3.00 5.46
C PHE A 23 -6.31 -2.18 5.52
N LYS A 24 -6.28 -0.91 5.12
CA LYS A 24 -7.50 -0.09 4.99
C LYS A 24 -7.47 0.75 3.73
N TYR A 25 -8.54 0.63 2.96
CA TYR A 25 -8.76 1.37 1.73
C TYR A 25 -9.44 2.71 2.01
N PHE A 26 -9.03 3.75 1.29
CA PHE A 26 -9.58 5.09 1.37
C PHE A 26 -10.03 5.55 -0.02
N PRO A 27 -11.33 5.82 -0.23
CA PRO A 27 -11.86 6.25 -1.51
C PRO A 27 -11.65 7.75 -1.79
N GLN A 28 -11.10 8.53 -0.86
CA GLN A 28 -10.87 9.96 -1.06
C GLN A 28 -9.61 10.17 -1.91
N PRO A 29 -9.69 10.75 -3.13
CA PRO A 29 -8.52 10.91 -3.98
C PRO A 29 -7.50 11.89 -3.39
N ARG A 30 -6.24 11.47 -3.31
CA ARG A 30 -5.11 12.25 -2.75
C ARG A 30 -3.87 12.11 -3.63
N THR A 31 -2.98 13.10 -3.57
CA THR A 31 -1.61 12.92 -4.11
C THR A 31 -0.89 11.83 -3.33
N TRP A 32 0.20 11.29 -3.87
CA TRP A 32 0.93 10.22 -3.17
C TRP A 32 1.45 10.69 -1.80
N ASP A 33 2.00 11.91 -1.73
CA ASP A 33 2.51 12.49 -0.49
C ASP A 33 1.39 12.81 0.52
N GLU A 34 0.23 13.27 0.05
CA GLU A 34 -0.96 13.43 0.90
C GLU A 34 -1.42 12.08 1.46
N ALA A 35 -1.56 11.06 0.62
CA ALA A 35 -1.99 9.73 1.03
C ALA A 35 -1.03 9.09 2.04
N LYS A 36 0.30 9.28 1.87
CA LYS A 36 1.31 8.87 2.85
C LYS A 36 1.05 9.48 4.22
N ARG A 37 0.87 10.80 4.29
CA ARG A 37 0.59 11.52 5.55
C ARG A 37 -0.72 11.08 6.18
N GLU A 38 -1.77 10.88 5.39
CA GLU A 38 -3.06 10.39 5.89
C GLU A 38 -2.94 8.99 6.51
N CYS A 39 -2.17 8.09 5.89
CA CYS A 39 -1.90 6.79 6.49
C CYS A 39 -1.16 6.92 7.83
N GLU A 40 -0.18 7.81 7.93
CA GLU A 40 0.57 8.05 9.17
C GLU A 40 -0.32 8.64 10.28
N ASN A 41 -1.33 9.45 9.90
CA ASN A 41 -2.26 10.08 10.83
C ASN A 41 -3.38 9.14 11.32
N VAL A 42 -3.89 8.25 10.47
CA VAL A 42 -5.07 7.44 10.83
C VAL A 42 -4.78 6.36 11.87
N LYS A 43 -3.53 5.89 11.96
CA LYS A 43 -3.11 4.88 12.94
C LYS A 43 -1.60 4.96 13.15
N LYS A 44 -1.15 4.96 14.41
CA LYS A 44 0.28 4.88 14.73
C LYS A 44 0.91 3.67 14.04
N GLY A 45 1.98 3.90 13.27
CA GLY A 45 2.69 2.87 12.52
C GLY A 45 2.07 2.52 11.16
N ALA A 46 0.94 3.13 10.78
CA ALA A 46 0.39 2.97 9.45
C ALA A 46 1.11 3.82 8.42
N ARG A 47 1.23 3.25 7.22
CA ARG A 47 1.88 3.83 6.05
C ARG A 47 1.10 3.41 4.81
N LEU A 48 1.34 4.04 3.66
CA LEU A 48 0.86 3.49 2.39
C LEU A 48 1.35 2.04 2.26
N ALA A 49 0.50 1.16 1.74
CA ALA A 49 0.71 -0.28 1.83
C ALA A 49 1.98 -0.75 1.12
N TRP A 50 2.82 -1.50 1.82
CA TRP A 50 3.94 -2.23 1.26
C TRP A 50 3.67 -3.74 1.22
N VAL A 51 4.45 -4.46 0.43
CA VAL A 51 4.34 -5.91 0.29
C VAL A 51 5.69 -6.56 0.55
N GLU A 52 5.69 -7.57 1.43
CA GLU A 52 6.88 -8.36 1.78
C GLU A 52 6.85 -9.76 1.16
N GLU A 53 5.66 -10.30 0.87
CA GLU A 53 5.49 -11.64 0.30
C GLU A 53 4.31 -11.75 -0.68
N ALA A 54 4.37 -12.73 -1.58
CA ALA A 54 3.37 -12.90 -2.64
C ALA A 54 1.94 -13.11 -2.12
N ARG A 55 1.78 -13.80 -0.98
CA ARG A 55 0.46 -14.00 -0.38
C ARG A 55 -0.11 -12.70 0.19
N GLU A 56 0.74 -11.81 0.68
CA GLU A 56 0.33 -10.48 1.11
C GLU A 56 -0.16 -9.63 -0.08
N ALA A 57 0.51 -9.72 -1.23
CA ALA A 57 0.04 -9.08 -2.47
C ALA A 57 -1.38 -9.54 -2.85
N VAL A 58 -1.70 -10.82 -2.68
CA VAL A 58 -3.05 -11.36 -2.92
C VAL A 58 -4.08 -10.75 -1.97
N THR A 59 -3.75 -10.60 -0.69
CA THR A 59 -4.63 -9.93 0.29
C THR A 59 -4.83 -8.47 -0.07
N LEU A 60 -3.76 -7.74 -0.40
CA LEU A 60 -3.84 -6.34 -0.82
C LEU A 60 -4.78 -6.18 -2.02
N ARG A 61 -4.60 -7.03 -3.05
CA ARG A 61 -5.46 -7.06 -4.24
C ARG A 61 -6.92 -7.29 -3.87
N ARG A 62 -7.21 -8.24 -2.98
CA ARG A 62 -8.58 -8.53 -2.52
C ARG A 62 -9.19 -7.35 -1.77
N ALA A 63 -8.42 -6.72 -0.87
CA ALA A 63 -8.87 -5.55 -0.11
C ALA A 63 -9.21 -4.38 -1.04
N ILE A 64 -8.38 -4.12 -2.07
CA ILE A 64 -8.67 -3.09 -3.07
C ILE A 64 -9.90 -3.48 -3.90
N SER A 65 -9.92 -4.70 -4.45
CA SER A 65 -10.97 -5.16 -5.36
C SER A 65 -12.35 -5.20 -4.70
N TYR A 66 -12.42 -5.31 -3.38
CA TYR A 66 -13.69 -5.23 -2.65
C TYR A 66 -14.34 -3.85 -2.80
N TYR A 67 -13.55 -2.76 -2.83
CA TYR A 67 -14.05 -1.38 -2.88
C TYR A 67 -13.87 -0.68 -4.23
N GLN A 68 -13.02 -1.19 -5.12
CA GLN A 68 -12.62 -0.50 -6.34
C GLN A 68 -12.67 -1.41 -7.57
N ARG A 69 -13.17 -0.86 -8.68
CA ARG A 69 -13.31 -1.57 -9.96
C ARG A 69 -12.75 -0.81 -11.17
N VAL A 70 -12.48 0.49 -11.05
CA VAL A 70 -12.17 1.38 -12.18
C VAL A 70 -11.01 2.34 -11.91
N GLN A 71 -10.91 2.94 -10.72
CA GLN A 71 -9.86 3.92 -10.45
C GLN A 71 -8.54 3.23 -10.04
N PRO A 72 -7.37 3.79 -10.44
CA PRO A 72 -6.08 3.38 -9.89
C PRO A 72 -6.00 3.65 -8.38
N VAL A 73 -5.16 2.88 -7.70
CA VAL A 73 -4.98 2.97 -6.24
C VAL A 73 -3.51 3.11 -5.90
N TRP A 74 -3.15 4.16 -5.16
CA TRP A 74 -1.80 4.35 -4.63
C TRP A 74 -1.42 3.22 -3.67
N ILE A 75 -0.19 2.74 -3.84
CA ILE A 75 0.51 1.86 -2.89
C ILE A 75 1.78 2.54 -2.41
N GLY A 76 2.38 1.99 -1.36
CA GLY A 76 3.56 2.56 -0.68
C GLY A 76 4.86 2.34 -1.42
N LEU A 77 4.88 2.39 -2.75
CA LEU A 77 6.08 2.24 -3.57
C LEU A 77 6.38 3.55 -4.30
N GLN A 78 7.61 4.05 -4.14
CA GLN A 78 8.09 5.30 -4.75
C GLN A 78 9.51 5.10 -5.28
N LYS A 79 9.86 5.79 -6.36
CA LYS A 79 11.22 5.84 -6.88
C LYS A 79 12.04 6.84 -6.06
N SER A 80 13.10 6.37 -5.42
CA SER A 80 14.03 7.22 -4.69
C SER A 80 14.73 8.19 -5.64
N ARG A 81 14.83 9.46 -5.23
CA ARG A 81 15.55 10.48 -6.00
C ARG A 81 17.05 10.22 -6.04
N GLU A 82 17.60 9.67 -4.96
CA GLU A 82 19.03 9.43 -4.79
C GLU A 82 19.48 8.17 -5.52
N SER A 83 18.89 7.02 -5.17
CA SER A 83 19.33 5.72 -5.72
C SER A 83 18.72 5.39 -7.08
N GLN A 84 17.69 6.14 -7.52
CA GLN A 84 16.84 5.81 -8.66
C GLN A 84 16.15 4.44 -8.56
N ALA A 85 16.21 3.79 -7.39
CA ALA A 85 15.58 2.51 -7.13
C ALA A 85 14.16 2.70 -6.59
N TRP A 86 13.30 1.71 -6.85
CA TRP A 86 11.96 1.66 -6.26
C TRP A 86 12.05 1.16 -4.81
N GLN A 87 11.43 1.90 -3.90
CA GLN A 87 11.48 1.66 -2.46
C GLN A 87 10.08 1.67 -1.86
N TRP A 88 9.85 0.71 -0.97
CA TRP A 88 8.65 0.61 -0.17
C TRP A 88 8.69 1.60 1.02
N THR A 89 7.52 2.01 1.51
CA THR A 89 7.37 2.86 2.69
C THR A 89 7.90 2.24 4.00
N ASN A 90 8.14 0.92 4.03
CA ASN A 90 8.85 0.27 5.15
C ASN A 90 10.38 0.41 5.06
N GLY A 91 10.90 1.04 3.99
CA GLY A 91 12.33 1.24 3.74
C GLY A 91 13.00 0.14 2.92
N GLN A 92 12.30 -0.94 2.59
CA GLN A 92 12.87 -2.02 1.78
C GLN A 92 12.88 -1.66 0.29
N ASN A 93 13.92 -2.09 -0.43
CA ASN A 93 13.95 -1.99 -1.88
C ASN A 93 12.91 -2.95 -2.50
N TYR A 94 12.29 -2.51 -3.58
CA TYR A 94 11.40 -3.36 -4.38
C TYR A 94 12.18 -4.51 -5.02
N ASN A 95 11.58 -5.70 -4.96
CA ASN A 95 12.04 -6.88 -5.68
C ASN A 95 10.86 -7.49 -6.44
N ALA A 96 11.05 -7.82 -7.71
CA ALA A 96 10.04 -8.46 -8.55
C ALA A 96 9.55 -9.81 -7.97
N THR A 97 10.38 -10.49 -7.17
CA THR A 97 10.02 -11.76 -6.50
C THR A 97 9.07 -11.59 -5.30
N SER A 98 8.80 -10.36 -4.85
CA SER A 98 7.84 -10.07 -3.76
C SER A 98 6.38 -10.41 -4.11
N GLY A 99 6.11 -10.87 -5.34
CA GLY A 99 4.79 -11.27 -5.81
C GLY A 99 3.90 -10.11 -6.25
N MET A 100 4.49 -8.93 -6.46
CA MET A 100 3.83 -7.80 -7.09
C MET A 100 4.62 -7.36 -8.33
N PRO A 101 4.34 -7.95 -9.51
CA PRO A 101 5.03 -7.58 -10.73
C PRO A 101 4.66 -6.16 -11.15
N GLY A 102 5.62 -5.52 -11.82
CA GLY A 102 5.44 -4.21 -12.41
C GLY A 102 6.77 -3.68 -12.92
N ASN A 103 6.69 -2.79 -13.90
CA ASN A 103 7.83 -2.06 -14.41
C ASN A 103 7.48 -0.57 -14.37
N GLY A 104 8.38 0.24 -13.81
CA GLY A 104 8.19 1.69 -13.67
C GLY A 104 8.23 2.46 -14.99
N ALA A 105 7.87 1.82 -16.12
CA ALA A 105 8.14 2.24 -17.48
C ALA A 105 7.31 3.45 -17.95
N ARG A 106 6.32 3.92 -17.17
CA ARG A 106 5.45 5.06 -17.53
C ARG A 106 5.99 6.43 -17.10
N GLY A 107 7.27 6.52 -16.74
CA GLY A 107 7.95 7.80 -16.44
C GLY A 107 7.55 8.48 -15.12
N GLY A 108 6.64 7.90 -14.34
CA GLY A 108 6.27 8.39 -13.01
C GLY A 108 7.22 7.93 -11.90
N ASN A 109 7.14 8.58 -10.74
CA ASN A 109 7.96 8.25 -9.56
C ASN A 109 7.14 7.61 -8.42
N CYS A 110 5.82 7.46 -8.56
CA CYS A 110 4.96 6.85 -7.55
C CYS A 110 4.19 5.68 -8.16
N ALA A 111 3.91 4.63 -7.39
CA ALA A 111 3.28 3.42 -7.93
C ALA A 111 1.78 3.35 -7.62
N VAL A 112 1.00 3.02 -8.65
CA VAL A 112 -0.41 2.64 -8.53
C VAL A 112 -0.63 1.18 -8.90
N LEU A 113 -1.62 0.56 -8.28
CA LEU A 113 -2.28 -0.64 -8.81
C LEU A 113 -3.44 -0.23 -9.73
N THR A 114 -3.56 -0.93 -10.86
CA THR A 114 -4.50 -0.56 -11.93
C THR A 114 -5.62 -1.58 -12.09
N HIS A 115 -6.84 -1.11 -12.38
CA HIS A 115 -7.99 -2.01 -12.53
C HIS A 115 -7.86 -2.94 -13.74
N GLN A 116 -7.16 -2.52 -14.81
CA GLN A 116 -6.98 -3.32 -16.02
C GLN A 116 -6.24 -4.64 -15.74
N SER A 117 -5.40 -4.67 -14.70
CA SER A 117 -4.73 -5.88 -14.23
C SER A 117 -5.50 -6.61 -13.12
N GLY A 118 -6.71 -6.15 -12.78
CA GLY A 118 -7.41 -6.57 -11.57
C GLY A 118 -6.63 -6.25 -10.29
N PHE A 119 -5.89 -5.13 -10.29
CA PHE A 119 -5.02 -4.67 -9.20
C PHE A 119 -3.89 -5.65 -8.84
N SER A 120 -3.43 -6.44 -9.81
CA SER A 120 -2.32 -7.39 -9.62
C SER A 120 -0.97 -6.85 -10.09
N LEU A 121 -0.96 -5.82 -10.94
CA LEU A 121 0.23 -5.21 -11.48
C LEU A 121 0.33 -3.75 -11.07
N TRP A 122 1.50 -3.35 -10.58
CA TRP A 122 1.80 -1.95 -10.32
C TRP A 122 2.37 -1.27 -11.56
N SER A 123 2.10 0.02 -11.69
CA SER A 123 2.66 0.87 -12.73
C SER A 123 3.07 2.21 -12.15
N SER A 124 4.08 2.85 -12.77
CA SER A 124 4.47 4.20 -12.36
C SER A 124 3.43 5.23 -12.81
N ALA A 125 3.26 6.25 -11.98
CA ALA A 125 2.37 7.38 -12.19
C ALA A 125 3.00 8.66 -11.63
N ASP A 126 2.56 9.79 -12.16
CA ASP A 126 2.91 11.10 -11.63
C ASP A 126 2.35 11.25 -10.21
N CYS A 127 3.24 11.51 -9.25
CA CYS A 127 2.93 11.62 -7.82
C CYS A 127 1.93 12.75 -7.51
N ALA A 128 1.82 13.77 -8.38
CA ALA A 128 0.88 14.87 -8.24
C ALA A 128 -0.56 14.50 -8.61
N ARG A 129 -0.78 13.34 -9.27
CA ARG A 129 -2.13 12.86 -9.56
C ARG A 129 -2.86 12.46 -8.28
N LYS A 130 -4.17 12.64 -8.28
CA LYS A 130 -5.03 12.24 -7.17
C LYS A 130 -5.63 10.86 -7.43
N HIS A 131 -5.32 9.90 -6.57
CA HIS A 131 -5.87 8.55 -6.62
C HIS A 131 -6.36 8.12 -5.25
N HIS A 132 -7.22 7.10 -5.23
CA HIS A 132 -7.58 6.41 -4.00
C HIS A 132 -6.34 5.71 -3.47
N TYR A 133 -6.34 5.29 -2.21
CA TYR A 133 -5.14 4.74 -1.59
C TYR A 133 -5.46 3.67 -0.56
N ILE A 134 -4.44 2.91 -0.18
CA ILE A 134 -4.55 1.87 0.83
C ILE A 134 -3.40 1.95 1.81
N CYS A 135 -3.73 1.94 3.09
CA CYS A 135 -2.79 1.97 4.19
C CYS A 135 -2.56 0.55 4.74
N LYS A 136 -1.36 0.30 5.30
CA LYS A 136 -0.96 -0.91 6.01
C LYS A 136 -0.32 -0.58 7.34
N PHE A 137 -0.52 -1.39 8.38
CA PHE A 137 0.31 -1.41 9.60
C PHE A 137 0.38 -2.81 10.22
N TYR A 138 1.34 -3.02 11.12
CA TYR A 138 1.41 -4.18 12.03
C TYR A 138 0.81 -3.78 13.41
N PRO A 139 -0.17 -4.52 13.96
CA PRO A 139 -0.77 -4.31 15.27
C PRO A 139 0.20 -4.22 16.44
#